data_AF-A0A537QY33-F1
#
_entry.id   AF-A0A537QY33-F1
#
_cell.length_a   1.000
_cell.length_b   1.000
_cell.length_c   1.000
_cell.angle_alpha   90.00
_cell.angle_beta   90.00
_cell.angle_gamma   90.00
#
_symmetry.space_group_name_H-M   'P 1'
#
loop_
_entity.id
_entity.type
_entity.pdbx_description
1 polymer ?
#
loop_
_entity_poly.entity_id
_entity_poly.type
_entity_poly.pdbx_seq_one_letter_code
_entity_poly.pdbx_strand_id
1 'polypeptide(L)'
;FKLWSVAIQAMLKEALNIECNLRAVVESVWFGDAASGNFDLAIGAIVSTLLDPSDYFNAWYGKDGPQNYSFWDNREFQALTAQIDRELDAEKRQDLIRRAEAIMETDPPLLPVSWERINEVWYSYVKGLSPSEYFGIFDIVRQDTVWLDKS
;
A
#
# COMPACT_ATOMS: atom_id res chain seq x y z
N PHE A 1 -0.74 -13.14 -0.61
CA PHE A 1 -2.21 -13.09 -0.35
C PHE A 1 -2.91 -14.44 -0.15
N LYS A 2 -2.65 -15.51 -0.91
CA LYS A 2 -3.48 -16.75 -0.86
C LYS A 2 -3.71 -17.37 0.53
N LEU A 3 -2.68 -17.41 1.39
CA LEU A 3 -2.82 -17.90 2.78
C LEU A 3 -3.58 -16.93 3.67
N TRP A 4 -3.42 -15.63 3.43
CA TRP A 4 -4.07 -14.57 4.20
C TRP A 4 -5.56 -14.55 3.96
N SER A 5 -5.99 -14.75 2.72
CA SER A 5 -7.41 -14.76 2.36
C SER A 5 -8.19 -15.83 3.14
N VAL A 6 -7.60 -17.01 3.36
CA VAL A 6 -8.23 -18.09 4.14
C VAL A 6 -8.28 -17.74 5.63
N ALA A 7 -7.21 -17.17 6.18
CA ALA A 7 -7.18 -16.73 7.58
C ALA A 7 -8.21 -15.62 7.84
N ILE A 8 -8.26 -14.60 6.99
CA ILE A 8 -9.22 -13.50 7.09
C ILE A 8 -10.66 -14.02 6.95
N GLN A 9 -10.93 -14.92 6.01
CA GLN A 9 -12.25 -15.56 5.86
C GLN A 9 -12.68 -16.27 7.17
N ALA A 10 -11.78 -17.04 7.78
CA ALA A 10 -12.06 -17.71 9.06
C ALA A 10 -12.32 -16.70 10.19
N MET A 11 -11.49 -15.66 10.31
CA MET A 11 -11.66 -14.60 11.31
C MET A 11 -12.99 -13.86 11.17
N LEU A 12 -13.39 -13.53 9.94
CA LEU A 12 -14.68 -12.88 9.65
C LEU A 12 -15.86 -13.77 10.04
N LYS A 13 -15.77 -15.07 9.78
CA LYS A 13 -16.81 -16.03 10.16
C LYS A 13 -16.88 -16.22 11.67
N GLU A 14 -15.76 -16.36 12.36
CA GLU A 14 -15.72 -16.65 13.79
C GLU A 14 -16.06 -15.43 14.65
N ALA A 15 -15.51 -14.26 14.32
CA ALA A 15 -15.67 -13.05 15.14
C ALA A 15 -16.97 -12.30 14.84
N LEU A 16 -17.41 -12.29 13.58
CA LEU A 16 -18.52 -11.45 13.11
C LEU A 16 -19.66 -12.23 12.45
N ASN A 17 -19.54 -13.55 12.32
CA ASN A 17 -20.49 -14.40 11.59
C ASN A 17 -20.72 -13.97 10.14
N ILE A 18 -19.68 -13.40 9.50
CA ILE A 18 -19.72 -13.01 8.09
C ILE A 18 -19.25 -14.19 7.24
N GLU A 19 -20.06 -14.60 6.27
CA GLU A 19 -19.68 -15.62 5.29
C GLU A 19 -19.10 -14.95 4.05
N CYS A 20 -17.91 -15.39 3.64
CA CYS A 20 -17.22 -14.87 2.46
C CYS A 20 -16.98 -15.99 1.45
N ASN A 21 -17.04 -15.67 0.15
CA ASN A 21 -16.63 -16.57 -0.92
C ASN A 21 -15.28 -16.08 -1.48
N LEU A 22 -14.26 -16.94 -1.42
CA LEU A 22 -12.94 -16.57 -1.95
C LEU A 22 -12.92 -16.66 -3.48
N ARG A 23 -12.57 -15.56 -4.14
CA ARG A 23 -12.33 -15.52 -5.58
C ARG A 23 -10.87 -15.16 -5.85
N ALA A 24 -10.08 -16.14 -6.28
CA ALA A 24 -8.72 -15.92 -6.75
C ALA A 24 -8.73 -15.64 -8.25
N VAL A 25 -8.08 -14.56 -8.66
CA VAL A 25 -7.92 -14.17 -10.06
C VAL A 25 -6.47 -13.82 -10.35
N VAL A 26 -6.11 -13.75 -11.63
CA VAL A 26 -4.81 -13.22 -12.06
C VAL A 26 -4.76 -11.71 -11.80
N GLU A 27 -3.55 -11.19 -11.63
CA GLU A 27 -3.31 -9.80 -11.21
C GLU A 27 -3.99 -8.76 -12.12
N SER A 28 -3.92 -8.91 -13.44
CA SER A 28 -4.56 -7.97 -14.37
C SER A 28 -6.08 -7.91 -14.21
N VAL A 29 -6.71 -9.06 -13.92
CA VAL A 29 -8.16 -9.12 -13.64
C VAL A 29 -8.46 -8.52 -12.27
N TRP A 30 -7.59 -8.74 -11.27
CA TRP A 30 -7.71 -8.09 -9.96
C TRP A 30 -7.74 -6.57 -10.08
N PHE A 31 -6.79 -5.98 -10.81
CA PHE A 31 -6.73 -4.52 -11.01
C PHE A 31 -7.97 -4.01 -11.76
N GLY A 32 -8.44 -4.72 -12.79
CA GLY A 32 -9.66 -4.35 -13.50
C GLY A 32 -10.90 -4.39 -12.62
N ASP A 33 -11.05 -5.43 -11.80
CA ASP A 33 -12.19 -5.57 -10.87
C ASP A 33 -12.13 -4.54 -9.74
N ALA A 34 -10.94 -4.28 -9.16
CA ALA A 34 -10.75 -3.26 -8.13
C ALA A 34 -11.06 -1.86 -8.66
N ALA A 35 -10.54 -1.49 -9.84
CA ALA A 35 -10.79 -0.19 -10.44
C ALA A 35 -12.26 0.03 -10.86
N SER A 36 -12.99 -1.04 -11.16
CA SER A 36 -14.41 -0.98 -11.53
C SER A 36 -15.37 -1.16 -10.36
N GLY A 37 -14.87 -1.41 -9.15
CA GLY A 37 -15.70 -1.68 -7.97
C GLY A 37 -16.39 -3.04 -7.98
N ASN A 38 -15.90 -3.99 -8.78
CA ASN A 38 -16.44 -5.34 -8.88
C ASN A 38 -15.90 -6.26 -7.77
N PHE A 39 -16.07 -5.84 -6.51
CA PHE A 39 -15.66 -6.59 -5.33
C PHE A 39 -16.42 -6.09 -4.09
N ASP A 40 -16.54 -6.95 -3.07
CA ASP A 40 -17.01 -6.54 -1.73
C ASP A 40 -15.83 -6.25 -0.79
N LEU A 41 -14.82 -7.12 -0.81
CA LEU A 41 -13.55 -6.95 -0.10
C LEU A 41 -12.40 -7.41 -1.01
N ALA A 42 -11.46 -6.50 -1.26
CA ALA A 42 -10.24 -6.79 -2.01
C ALA A 42 -9.03 -6.78 -1.05
N ILE A 43 -8.12 -7.73 -1.23
CA ILE A 43 -6.85 -7.75 -0.52
C ILE A 43 -5.78 -7.27 -1.49
N GLY A 44 -5.02 -6.26 -1.08
CA GLY A 44 -3.91 -5.70 -1.84
C GLY A 44 -2.83 -5.14 -0.90
N ALA A 45 -1.77 -4.61 -1.50
CA ALA A 45 -0.72 -3.91 -0.79
C ALA A 45 -0.65 -2.46 -1.28
N ILE A 46 -0.52 -1.54 -0.34
CA ILE A 46 -0.21 -0.15 -0.63
C ILE A 46 1.30 -0.03 -0.67
N VAL A 47 1.78 0.52 -1.78
CA VAL A 47 3.21 0.75 -1.99
C VAL A 47 3.38 2.19 -2.42
N SER A 48 4.38 2.86 -1.82
CA SER A 48 4.72 4.24 -2.13
C SER A 48 5.97 4.31 -3.00
N THR A 49 6.01 5.31 -3.87
CA THR A 49 7.15 5.60 -4.74
C THR A 49 8.10 6.64 -4.13
N LEU A 50 7.74 7.25 -2.99
CA LEU A 50 8.54 8.23 -2.26
C LEU A 50 8.49 7.97 -0.75
N LEU A 51 9.53 8.40 0.00
CA LEU A 51 9.50 8.42 1.47
C LEU A 51 8.64 9.59 2.00
N ASP A 52 7.44 9.75 1.47
CA ASP A 52 6.59 10.90 1.79
C ASP A 52 5.10 10.52 1.77
N PRO A 53 4.34 10.86 2.84
CA PRO A 53 2.91 10.57 2.90
C PRO A 53 2.10 11.19 1.77
N SER A 54 2.53 12.32 1.22
CA SER A 54 1.86 12.96 0.09
C SER A 54 1.71 12.03 -1.11
N ASP A 55 2.67 11.12 -1.36
CA ASP A 55 2.61 10.18 -2.48
C ASP A 55 1.40 9.23 -2.34
N TYR A 56 1.32 8.49 -1.23
CA TYR A 56 0.25 7.52 -1.05
C TYR A 56 -1.07 8.18 -0.61
N PHE A 57 -1.05 9.33 0.07
CA PHE A 57 -2.27 10.10 0.37
C PHE A 57 -2.98 10.55 -0.91
N ASN A 58 -2.25 11.05 -1.89
CA ASN A 58 -2.84 11.48 -3.16
C ASN A 58 -3.23 10.29 -4.04
N ALA A 59 -2.38 9.27 -4.15
CA ALA A 59 -2.61 8.16 -5.07
C ALA A 59 -3.72 7.21 -4.62
N TRP A 60 -3.76 6.86 -3.33
CA TRP A 60 -4.65 5.84 -2.78
C TRP A 60 -5.87 6.39 -2.06
N TYR A 61 -5.80 7.60 -1.51
CA TYR A 61 -6.88 8.20 -0.71
C TYR A 61 -7.38 9.54 -1.25
N GLY A 62 -6.75 10.05 -2.32
CA GLY A 62 -7.28 11.15 -3.10
C GLY A 62 -8.56 10.73 -3.78
N LYS A 63 -9.57 11.61 -3.80
CA LYS A 63 -10.86 11.33 -4.44
C LYS A 63 -10.72 10.79 -5.86
N ASP A 64 -9.88 11.45 -6.65
CA ASP A 64 -9.59 11.08 -8.04
C ASP A 64 -8.22 10.38 -8.17
N GLY A 65 -7.73 9.80 -7.07
CA GLY A 65 -6.45 9.09 -7.02
C GLY A 65 -6.48 7.84 -7.89
N PRO A 66 -5.45 7.59 -8.72
CA PRO A 66 -5.43 6.47 -9.67
C PRO A 66 -5.48 5.09 -9.00
N GLN A 67 -5.18 5.01 -7.71
CA GLN A 67 -5.15 3.78 -6.92
C GLN A 67 -6.19 3.79 -5.79
N ASN A 68 -7.14 4.74 -5.80
CA ASN A 68 -8.24 4.76 -4.84
C ASN A 68 -9.29 3.69 -5.17
N TYR A 69 -8.92 2.43 -4.94
CA TYR A 69 -9.82 1.29 -5.12
C TYR A 69 -10.90 1.23 -4.04
N SER A 70 -10.71 1.92 -2.91
CA SER A 70 -11.73 1.98 -1.85
C SER A 70 -12.93 2.86 -2.22
N PHE A 71 -12.79 3.71 -3.25
CA PHE A 71 -13.73 4.76 -3.60
C PHE A 71 -14.04 5.73 -2.44
N TRP A 72 -13.14 5.79 -1.45
CA TRP A 72 -13.29 6.65 -0.28
C TRP A 72 -13.09 8.11 -0.67
N ASP A 73 -13.98 8.99 -0.20
CA ASP A 73 -13.92 10.44 -0.41
C ASP A 73 -14.29 11.15 0.89
N ASN A 74 -13.29 11.53 1.66
CA ASN A 74 -13.47 12.35 2.86
C ASN A 74 -13.01 13.79 2.62
N ARG A 75 -13.96 14.73 2.64
CA ARG A 75 -13.71 16.14 2.31
C ARG A 75 -12.68 16.81 3.22
N GLU A 76 -12.64 16.48 4.51
CA GLU A 76 -11.68 17.07 5.44
C GLU A 76 -10.27 16.54 5.17
N PHE A 77 -10.16 15.24 4.91
CA PHE A 77 -8.90 14.63 4.48
C PHE A 77 -8.38 15.28 3.18
N GLN A 78 -9.23 15.45 2.16
CA GLN A 78 -8.82 16.11 0.91
C GLN A 78 -8.30 17.54 1.14
N ALA A 79 -8.93 18.28 2.06
CA ALA A 79 -8.50 19.63 2.41
C ALA A 79 -7.16 19.64 3.17
N LEU A 80 -6.89 18.63 4.00
CA LEU A 80 -5.62 18.49 4.72
C LEU A 80 -4.49 18.08 3.78
N THR A 81 -4.70 17.09 2.89
CA THR A 81 -3.69 16.64 1.91
C THR A 81 -3.22 17.81 1.03
N ALA A 82 -4.16 18.64 0.55
CA ALA A 82 -3.82 19.83 -0.23
C ALA A 82 -3.01 20.90 0.54
N GLN A 83 -3.06 20.90 1.88
CA GLN A 83 -2.21 21.74 2.73
C GLN A 83 -0.85 21.07 2.99
N ILE A 84 -0.83 19.77 3.27
CA ILE A 84 0.39 18.96 3.49
C ILE A 84 1.34 19.08 2.30
N ASP A 85 0.81 19.07 1.08
CA ASP A 85 1.58 19.16 -0.17
C ASP A 85 2.26 20.53 -0.38
N ARG A 86 1.83 21.56 0.35
CA ARG A 86 2.33 22.94 0.20
C ARG A 86 3.05 23.48 1.43
N GLU A 87 3.00 22.77 2.55
CA GLU A 87 3.63 23.18 3.80
C GLU A 87 5.12 22.84 3.78
N LEU A 88 5.96 23.86 4.01
CA LEU A 88 7.41 23.75 4.00
C LEU A 88 7.99 23.62 5.41
N ASP A 89 7.24 24.05 6.42
CA ASP A 89 7.61 23.91 7.82
C ASP A 89 7.34 22.47 8.30
N ALA A 90 8.40 21.78 8.73
CA ALA A 90 8.33 20.37 9.07
C ALA A 90 7.40 20.07 10.25
N GLU A 91 7.37 20.93 11.27
CA GLU A 91 6.54 20.72 12.47
C GLU A 91 5.06 20.92 12.12
N LYS A 92 4.74 21.99 11.39
CA LYS A 92 3.36 22.23 10.92
C LYS A 92 2.89 21.13 9.99
N ARG A 93 3.74 20.68 9.07
CA ARG A 93 3.44 19.59 8.15
C ARG A 93 3.14 18.30 8.90
N GLN A 94 3.94 17.98 9.92
CA GLN A 94 3.71 16.81 10.78
C GLN A 94 2.36 16.89 11.52
N ASP A 95 1.99 18.06 12.04
CA ASP A 95 0.69 18.24 12.70
C ASP A 95 -0.50 18.09 11.73
N LEU A 96 -0.36 18.56 10.48
CA LEU A 96 -1.36 18.33 9.44
C LEU A 96 -1.48 16.84 9.10
N ILE A 97 -0.36 16.12 8.97
CA ILE A 97 -0.33 14.68 8.72
C ILE A 97 -1.05 13.92 9.84
N ARG A 98 -0.75 14.21 11.11
CA ARG A 98 -1.42 13.57 12.25
C ARG A 98 -2.94 13.77 12.24
N ARG A 99 -3.41 14.94 11.82
CA ARG A 99 -4.85 15.21 11.68
C ARG A 99 -5.48 14.40 10.55
N ALA A 100 -4.77 14.24 9.43
CA ALA A 100 -5.22 13.42 8.32
C ALA A 100 -5.29 11.93 8.73
N GLU A 101 -4.27 11.43 9.44
CA GLU A 101 -4.24 10.07 10.00
C GLU A 101 -5.37 9.86 11.02
N ALA A 102 -5.65 10.84 11.89
CA ALA A 102 -6.75 10.76 12.83
C ALA A 102 -8.12 10.61 12.14
N ILE A 103 -8.32 11.23 10.97
CA ILE A 103 -9.52 11.01 10.16
C ILE A 103 -9.58 9.55 9.71
N MET A 104 -8.48 9.01 9.18
CA MET A 104 -8.41 7.61 8.74
C MET A 104 -8.65 6.61 9.87
N GLU A 105 -8.31 6.94 11.12
CA GLU A 105 -8.65 6.08 12.27
C GLU A 105 -10.16 6.08 12.58
N THR A 106 -10.83 7.20 12.37
CA THR A 106 -12.28 7.34 12.64
C THR A 106 -13.18 6.94 11.47
N ASP A 107 -12.67 7.07 10.25
CA ASP A 107 -13.34 6.80 8.98
C ASP A 107 -12.34 6.07 8.06
N PRO A 108 -12.09 4.77 8.32
CA PRO A 108 -11.00 4.05 7.69
C PRO A 108 -11.27 3.75 6.22
N PRO A 109 -10.38 4.17 5.29
CA PRO A 109 -10.49 3.80 3.88
C PRO A 109 -10.09 2.33 3.62
N LEU A 110 -9.44 1.68 4.59
CA LEU A 110 -8.99 0.31 4.51
C LEU A 110 -8.89 -0.34 5.88
N LEU A 111 -8.71 -1.66 5.91
CA LEU A 111 -8.42 -2.43 7.12
C LEU A 111 -6.94 -2.84 7.11
N PRO A 112 -6.08 -2.26 7.96
CA PRO A 112 -4.66 -2.61 8.01
C PRO A 112 -4.49 -4.03 8.54
N VAL A 113 -3.68 -4.84 7.87
CA VAL A 113 -3.41 -6.23 8.30
C VAL A 113 -1.95 -6.41 8.75
N SER A 114 -0.97 -5.84 8.03
CA SER A 114 0.41 -5.77 8.51
C SER A 114 1.26 -4.74 7.76
N TRP A 115 2.43 -4.48 8.32
CA TRP A 115 3.57 -3.92 7.60
C TRP A 115 4.47 -5.05 7.10
N GLU A 116 4.54 -5.23 5.78
CA GLU A 116 5.32 -6.31 5.20
C GLU A 116 6.82 -6.01 5.19
N ARG A 117 7.62 -6.98 5.65
CA ARG A 117 9.06 -7.00 5.40
C ARG A 117 9.34 -7.84 4.16
N ILE A 118 9.87 -7.21 3.14
CA ILE A 118 10.26 -7.87 1.91
C ILE A 118 11.65 -8.47 2.11
N ASN A 119 11.72 -9.79 1.97
CA ASN A 119 12.97 -10.52 2.12
C ASN A 119 13.43 -10.94 0.73
N GLU A 120 14.55 -10.38 0.32
CA GLU A 120 15.20 -10.72 -0.93
C GLU A 120 16.27 -11.77 -0.68
N VAL A 121 16.34 -12.74 -1.58
CA VAL A 121 17.33 -13.82 -1.51
C VAL A 121 17.98 -13.95 -2.88
N TRP A 122 19.30 -14.06 -2.87
CA TRP A 122 20.10 -14.29 -4.08
C TRP A 122 21.20 -15.30 -3.78
N TYR A 123 21.75 -15.89 -4.84
CA TYR A 123 22.88 -16.79 -4.69
C TYR A 123 24.10 -16.03 -4.17
N SER A 124 24.95 -16.70 -3.38
CA SER A 124 26.17 -16.11 -2.82
C SER A 124 27.14 -15.57 -3.88
N TYR A 125 27.08 -16.09 -5.11
CA TYR A 125 27.86 -15.62 -6.26
C TYR A 125 27.28 -14.37 -6.94
N VAL A 126 26.09 -13.90 -6.57
CA VAL A 126 25.55 -12.61 -7.05
C VAL A 126 26.07 -11.52 -6.13
N LYS A 127 26.78 -10.55 -6.72
CA LYS A 127 27.45 -9.46 -6.02
C LYS A 127 26.95 -8.11 -6.53
N GLY A 128 27.22 -7.04 -5.77
CA GLY A 128 26.87 -5.68 -6.17
C GLY A 128 25.44 -5.23 -5.86
N LEU A 129 24.67 -6.07 -5.16
CA LEU A 129 23.39 -5.71 -4.56
C LEU A 129 23.62 -4.98 -3.23
N SER A 130 22.87 -3.91 -2.98
CA SER A 130 22.94 -3.09 -1.76
C SER A 130 21.53 -2.87 -1.18
N PRO A 131 20.94 -3.90 -0.52
CA PRO A 131 19.56 -3.82 -0.05
C PRO A 131 19.28 -2.71 0.97
N SER A 132 20.30 -2.27 1.69
CA SER A 132 20.19 -1.15 2.63
C SER A 132 19.97 0.20 1.95
N GLU A 133 20.25 0.29 0.65
CA GLU A 133 20.08 1.51 -0.13
C GLU A 133 18.79 1.50 -0.96
N TYR A 134 18.03 0.39 -0.95
CA TYR A 134 16.79 0.29 -1.72
C TYR A 134 15.64 1.02 -1.04
N PHE A 135 14.99 1.89 -1.81
CA PHE A 135 13.69 2.43 -1.47
C PHE A 135 12.56 1.51 -2.00
N GLY A 136 12.28 0.44 -1.26
CA GLY A 136 11.19 -0.50 -1.56
C GLY A 136 11.37 -1.33 -2.85
N ILE A 137 10.32 -2.04 -3.28
CA ILE A 137 10.37 -2.98 -4.42
C ILE A 137 10.61 -2.35 -5.78
N PHE A 138 10.48 -1.03 -5.90
CA PHE A 138 10.60 -0.33 -7.18
C PHE A 138 12.00 0.21 -7.42
N ASP A 139 12.83 0.30 -6.38
CA ASP A 139 14.21 0.80 -6.48
C ASP A 139 15.23 -0.30 -6.85
N ILE A 140 14.79 -1.56 -6.89
CA ILE A 140 15.63 -2.71 -7.28
C ILE A 140 15.79 -2.89 -8.80
N VAL A 141 15.20 -1.99 -9.60
CA VAL A 141 15.23 -2.09 -11.07
C VAL A 141 16.60 -1.75 -11.66
N ARG A 142 17.49 -1.13 -10.88
CA ARG A 142 18.86 -0.83 -11.29
C ARG A 142 19.79 -1.97 -10.92
N GLN A 143 20.19 -2.73 -11.93
CA GLN A 143 21.14 -3.84 -11.83
C GLN A 143 22.49 -3.53 -12.49
N ASP A 144 22.75 -2.26 -12.80
CA ASP A 144 23.99 -1.79 -13.42
C ASP A 144 25.23 -1.96 -12.52
N THR A 145 25.02 -2.18 -11.21
CA THR A 145 26.08 -2.51 -10.26
C THR A 145 26.19 -4.01 -9.98
N VAL A 146 25.35 -4.87 -10.56
CA VAL A 146 25.27 -6.30 -10.21
C VAL A 146 26.17 -7.13 -11.13
N TRP A 147 26.92 -8.07 -10.55
CA TRP A 147 27.74 -9.02 -11.31
C TRP A 147 27.70 -10.44 -10.72
N LEU A 148 28.13 -11.41 -11.55
CA LEU A 148 28.22 -12.82 -11.18
C LEU A 148 29.69 -13.19 -10.91
N ASP A 149 29.96 -13.66 -9.71
CA ASP A 149 31.26 -14.15 -9.25
C ASP A 149 31.20 -15.66 -9.03
N LYS A 150 31.22 -16.42 -10.14
CA LYS A 150 31.03 -17.89 -10.16
C LYS A 150 32.33 -18.68 -9.95
N SER A 151 33.39 -18.05 -9.45
CA SER A 151 34.67 -18.71 -9.17
C SER A 151 34.57 -19.73 -8.05
#